data_AF-A0A2S0VQQ3-F1
#
_entry.id   AF-A0A2S0VQQ3-F1
#
_cell.length_a   1.000
_cell.length_b   1.000
_cell.length_c   1.000
_cell.angle_alpha   90.00
_cell.angle_beta   90.00
_cell.angle_gamma   90.00
#
_symmetry.space_group_name_H-M   'P 1'
#
loop_
_entity.id
_entity.type
_entity.pdbx_description
1 polymer ?
#
loop_
_entity_poly.entity_id
_entity_poly.type
_entity_poly.pdbx_seq_one_letter_code
_entity_poly.pdbx_strand_id
1 'polypeptide(L)'
;MEKFLKELSSLVNQHTEAAEQFFRSCTSNVSGDEDLIKRAELMEKMEQSSSATPALMHLSNALLDQVEKYEYQALPSEPRLVLRYLMKSNKVKQRDLADIATQSIISEILNGKRRMTVKQIKGFAKYFDVPVHVFMND
;
A
#
# COMPACT_ATOMS: atom_id res chain seq x y z
N MET A 1 10.61 49.35 -7.19
CA MET A 1 10.66 48.37 -8.29
C MET A 1 11.38 47.10 -7.87
N GLU A 2 12.61 47.18 -7.34
CA GLU A 2 13.41 46.02 -6.92
C GLU A 2 12.75 45.15 -5.82
N LYS A 3 12.15 45.77 -4.80
CA LYS A 3 11.36 45.06 -3.78
C LYS A 3 10.20 44.25 -4.38
N PHE A 4 9.45 44.85 -5.31
CA PHE A 4 8.34 44.20 -5.99
C PHE A 4 8.81 43.01 -6.84
N LEU A 5 9.92 43.16 -7.58
CA LEU A 5 10.49 42.05 -8.36
C LEU A 5 10.98 40.90 -7.49
N LYS A 6 11.52 41.21 -6.29
CA LYS A 6 11.94 40.19 -5.32
C LYS A 6 10.74 39.43 -4.73
N GLU A 7 9.67 40.15 -4.37
CA GLU A 7 8.43 39.54 -3.88
C GLU A 7 7.77 38.68 -4.96
N LEU A 8 7.73 39.16 -6.22
CA LEU A 8 7.20 38.40 -7.35
C LEU A 8 8.01 37.12 -7.63
N SER A 9 9.35 37.23 -7.63
CA SER A 9 10.26 36.07 -7.78
C SER A 9 10.03 35.03 -6.68
N SER A 10 9.93 35.47 -5.42
CA SER A 10 9.67 34.58 -4.29
C SER A 10 8.33 33.85 -4.44
N LEU A 11 7.29 34.57 -4.87
CA LEU A 11 5.96 33.99 -5.08
C LEU A 11 5.98 32.96 -6.21
N VAL A 12 6.61 33.28 -7.34
CA VAL A 12 6.74 32.35 -8.48
C VAL A 12 7.52 31.09 -8.08
N ASN A 13 8.62 31.23 -7.35
CA ASN A 13 9.42 30.10 -6.89
C ASN A 13 8.61 29.20 -5.94
N GLN A 14 7.91 29.79 -4.97
CA GLN A 14 7.08 29.04 -4.03
C GLN A 14 6.00 28.21 -4.74
N HIS A 15 5.31 28.79 -5.73
CA HIS A 15 4.31 28.05 -6.50
C HIS A 15 4.93 26.98 -7.42
N THR A 16 6.14 27.22 -7.94
CA THR A 16 6.87 26.25 -8.76
C THR A 16 7.30 25.04 -7.94
N GLU A 17 7.84 25.26 -6.74
CA GLU A 17 8.22 24.19 -5.81
C GLU A 17 7.01 23.36 -5.37
N ALA A 18 5.89 24.02 -5.05
CA ALA A 18 4.65 23.33 -4.69
C ALA A 18 4.12 22.46 -5.84
N ALA A 19 4.17 22.96 -7.08
CA ALA A 19 3.77 22.20 -8.26
C ALA A 19 4.71 21.00 -8.53
N GLU A 20 6.02 21.18 -8.36
CA GLU A 20 6.99 20.09 -8.50
C GLU A 20 6.77 19.01 -7.44
N GLN A 21 6.59 19.41 -6.17
CA GLN A 21 6.33 18.49 -5.08
C GLN A 21 5.04 17.70 -5.33
N PHE A 22 3.96 18.37 -5.75
CA PHE A 22 2.71 17.72 -6.09
C PHE A 22 2.89 16.70 -7.22
N PHE A 23 3.57 17.09 -8.30
CA PHE A 23 3.81 16.21 -9.44
C PHE A 23 4.66 15.00 -9.05
N ARG A 24 5.70 15.19 -8.23
CA ARG A 24 6.51 14.09 -7.68
C ARG A 24 5.68 13.14 -6.84
N SER A 25 4.79 13.65 -5.98
CA SER A 25 3.89 12.81 -5.17
C SER A 25 2.90 12.02 -6.01
N CYS A 26 2.48 12.52 -7.16
CA CYS A 26 1.58 11.77 -8.06
C CYS A 26 2.30 10.67 -8.86
N THR A 27 3.61 10.82 -9.08
CA THR A 27 4.38 10.00 -10.03
C THR A 27 5.36 9.02 -9.37
N SER A 28 5.58 9.13 -8.06
CA SER A 28 6.51 8.29 -7.31
C SER A 28 5.78 7.36 -6.34
N ASN A 29 6.36 6.18 -6.07
CA ASN A 29 5.83 5.29 -5.04
C ASN A 29 5.92 5.94 -3.66
N VAL A 30 4.98 5.63 -2.77
CA VAL A 30 5.03 6.08 -1.37
C VAL A 30 6.21 5.41 -0.66
N SER A 31 6.98 6.22 0.07
CA SER A 31 8.19 5.80 0.78
C SER A 31 8.02 5.86 2.29
N GLY A 32 7.22 4.95 2.84
CA GLY A 32 7.01 4.83 4.28
C GLY A 32 5.84 5.67 4.80
N ASP A 33 5.55 5.50 6.10
CA ASP A 33 4.37 6.09 6.73
C ASP A 33 4.41 7.63 6.79
N GLU A 34 5.59 8.23 6.90
CA GLU A 34 5.73 9.68 6.89
C GLU A 34 5.37 10.30 5.52
N ASP A 35 5.74 9.63 4.42
CA ASP A 35 5.34 10.05 3.07
C ASP A 35 3.83 9.83 2.85
N LEU A 36 3.29 8.71 3.35
CA LEU A 36 1.86 8.43 3.33
C LEU A 36 1.04 9.55 3.99
N ILE A 37 1.43 9.94 5.21
CA ILE A 37 0.76 11.02 5.96
C ILE A 37 0.81 12.34 5.16
N LYS A 38 1.97 12.70 4.62
CA LYS A 38 2.13 13.93 3.82
C LYS A 38 1.22 13.93 2.58
N ARG A 39 1.04 12.78 1.92
CA ARG A 39 0.16 12.65 0.76
C ARG A 39 -1.31 12.70 1.14
N ALA A 40 -1.69 12.11 2.27
CA ALA A 40 -3.05 12.21 2.80
C ALA A 40 -3.43 13.66 3.14
N GLU A 41 -2.54 14.42 3.79
CA GLU A 41 -2.73 15.85 4.05
C GLU A 41 -2.89 16.67 2.75
N LEU A 42 -2.15 16.29 1.70
CA LEU A 42 -2.22 16.94 0.40
C LEU A 42 -3.56 16.69 -0.29
N MET A 43 -4.10 15.47 -0.18
CA MET A 43 -5.43 15.12 -0.68
C MET A 43 -6.53 15.90 0.03
N GLU A 44 -6.47 16.00 1.36
CA GLU A 44 -7.43 16.80 2.14
C GLU A 44 -7.43 18.28 1.71
N LYS A 45 -6.24 18.86 1.52
CA LYS A 45 -6.10 20.25 1.03
C LYS A 45 -6.68 20.43 -0.38
N MET A 46 -6.56 19.42 -1.25
CA MET A 46 -7.14 19.47 -2.59
C MET A 46 -8.66 19.40 -2.56
N GLU A 47 -9.25 18.54 -1.72
CA GLU A 47 -10.70 18.42 -1.55
C GLU A 47 -11.32 19.72 -1.02
N GLN A 48 -10.61 20.42 -0.14
CA GLN A 48 -11.03 21.73 0.38
C GLN A 48 -10.94 22.85 -0.67
N SER A 49 -10.18 22.65 -1.75
CA SER A 49 -10.04 23.64 -2.83
C SER A 49 -11.16 23.48 -3.86
N SER A 50 -11.96 24.53 -4.09
CA SER A 50 -13.05 24.51 -5.08
C SER A 50 -12.58 24.63 -6.55
N SER A 51 -11.32 24.34 -6.85
CA SER A 51 -10.71 24.53 -8.17
C SER A 51 -10.49 23.22 -8.94
N ALA A 52 -11.55 22.41 -9.07
CA ALA A 52 -11.47 21.15 -9.80
C ALA A 52 -11.36 21.40 -11.32
N THR A 53 -10.13 21.38 -11.84
CA THR A 53 -9.89 21.24 -13.29
C THR A 53 -9.73 19.76 -13.64
N PRO A 54 -10.04 19.34 -14.89
CA PRO A 54 -9.83 17.96 -15.31
C PRO A 54 -8.39 17.47 -15.08
N ALA A 55 -7.39 18.34 -15.33
CA ALA A 55 -5.99 18.03 -15.09
C ALA A 55 -5.67 17.76 -13.60
N LEU A 56 -6.21 18.60 -12.70
CA LEU A 56 -6.04 18.40 -11.25
C LEU A 56 -6.75 17.13 -10.77
N MET A 57 -7.94 16.81 -11.31
CA MET A 57 -8.63 15.56 -10.99
C MET A 57 -7.81 14.33 -11.39
N HIS A 58 -7.20 14.35 -12.58
CA HIS A 58 -6.32 13.25 -13.02
C HIS A 58 -5.11 13.08 -12.11
N LEU A 59 -4.47 14.17 -11.70
CA LEU A 59 -3.33 14.12 -10.79
C LEU A 59 -3.74 13.68 -9.38
N SER A 60 -4.90 14.12 -8.90
CA SER A 60 -5.47 13.67 -7.61
C SER A 60 -5.74 12.16 -7.61
N ASN A 61 -6.34 11.63 -8.69
CA ASN A 61 -6.53 10.19 -8.84
C ASN A 61 -5.19 9.44 -8.88
N ALA A 62 -4.19 9.96 -9.59
CA ALA A 62 -2.86 9.35 -9.62
C ALA A 62 -2.20 9.34 -8.23
N LEU A 63 -2.41 10.39 -7.42
CA LEU A 63 -1.95 10.44 -6.03
C LEU A 63 -2.65 9.39 -5.16
N LEU A 64 -3.97 9.26 -5.30
CA LEU A 64 -4.77 8.23 -4.62
C LEU A 64 -4.27 6.82 -4.98
N ASP A 65 -4.01 6.55 -6.27
CA ASP A 65 -3.48 5.25 -6.72
C ASP A 65 -2.16 4.90 -6.04
N GLN A 66 -1.26 5.87 -5.82
CA GLN A 66 0.00 5.63 -5.11
C GLN A 66 -0.24 5.30 -3.63
N VAL A 67 -1.15 6.03 -2.99
CA VAL A 67 -1.55 5.83 -1.59
C VAL A 67 -2.17 4.45 -1.41
N GLU A 68 -3.19 4.10 -2.20
CA GLU A 68 -3.85 2.80 -2.14
C GLU A 68 -2.86 1.67 -2.38
N LYS A 69 -1.99 1.80 -3.39
CA LYS A 69 -0.96 0.79 -3.68
C LYS A 69 -0.04 0.56 -2.48
N TYR A 70 0.37 1.62 -1.78
CA TYR A 70 1.17 1.48 -0.57
C TYR A 70 0.37 0.85 0.55
N GLU A 71 -0.84 1.29 0.82
CA GLU A 71 -1.69 0.70 1.88
C GLU A 71 -1.96 -0.78 1.62
N TYR A 72 -2.26 -1.18 0.38
CA TYR A 72 -2.42 -2.59 0.02
C TYR A 72 -1.15 -3.42 0.23
N GLN A 73 0.03 -2.83 0.00
CA GLN A 73 1.33 -3.49 0.23
C GLN A 73 1.76 -3.46 1.69
N ALA A 74 1.37 -2.42 2.41
CA ALA A 74 1.75 -2.13 3.79
C ALA A 74 0.79 -2.74 4.82
N LEU A 75 -0.43 -3.14 4.41
CA LEU A 75 -1.33 -3.93 5.25
C LEU A 75 -0.55 -5.14 5.77
N PRO A 76 -0.23 -5.20 7.07
CA PRO A 76 0.39 -6.37 7.65
C PRO A 76 -0.69 -7.43 7.76
N SER A 77 -1.00 -8.10 6.65
CA SER A 77 -1.83 -9.29 6.70
C SER A 77 -0.95 -10.38 7.29
N GLU A 78 -1.07 -10.59 8.61
CA GLU A 78 -0.37 -11.70 9.26
C GLU A 78 -0.59 -12.97 8.44
N PRO A 79 0.46 -13.76 8.12
CA PRO A 79 0.38 -14.87 7.19
C PRO A 79 -0.76 -15.85 7.54
N ARG A 80 -1.08 -15.99 8.84
CA ARG A 80 -2.22 -16.79 9.32
C ARG A 80 -3.58 -16.29 8.85
N LEU A 81 -3.79 -14.97 8.77
CA LEU A 81 -5.03 -14.35 8.30
C LEU A 81 -5.18 -14.52 6.79
N VAL A 82 -4.07 -14.34 6.04
CA VAL A 82 -4.01 -14.64 4.61
C VAL A 82 -4.38 -16.10 4.35
N LEU A 83 -3.75 -17.04 5.05
CA LEU A 83 -4.04 -18.47 4.88
C LEU A 83 -5.52 -18.77 5.18
N ARG A 84 -6.06 -18.19 6.26
CA ARG A 84 -7.47 -18.36 6.63
C ARG A 84 -8.41 -17.83 5.55
N TYR A 85 -8.11 -16.67 4.99
CA TYR A 85 -8.89 -16.05 3.93
C TYR A 85 -8.85 -16.90 2.64
N LEU A 86 -7.66 -17.32 2.22
CA LEU A 86 -7.49 -18.16 1.02
C LEU A 86 -8.18 -19.51 1.16
N MET A 87 -8.10 -20.14 2.33
CA MET A 87 -8.83 -21.37 2.61
C MET A 87 -10.35 -21.17 2.52
N LYS A 88 -10.88 -20.09 3.10
CA LYS A 88 -12.32 -19.79 3.09
C LYS A 88 -12.84 -19.48 1.67
N SER A 89 -12.14 -18.60 0.95
CA SER A 89 -12.52 -18.17 -0.41
C SER A 89 -12.47 -19.32 -1.42
N ASN A 90 -11.46 -20.19 -1.32
CA ASN A 90 -11.30 -21.34 -2.20
C ASN A 90 -12.04 -22.61 -1.71
N LYS A 91 -12.78 -22.55 -0.60
CA LYS A 91 -13.47 -23.70 0.03
C LYS A 91 -12.54 -24.88 0.37
N VAL A 92 -11.28 -24.57 0.69
CA VAL A 92 -10.22 -25.54 1.01
C VAL A 92 -10.22 -25.83 2.52
N LYS A 93 -10.16 -27.10 2.90
CA LYS A 93 -10.06 -27.56 4.29
C LYS A 93 -8.59 -27.82 4.66
N GLN A 94 -8.28 -27.84 5.95
CA GLN A 94 -6.89 -28.08 6.43
C GLN A 94 -6.29 -29.39 5.91
N ARG A 95 -7.12 -30.45 5.78
CA ARG A 95 -6.70 -31.75 5.25
C ARG A 95 -6.23 -31.70 3.79
N ASP A 96 -6.71 -30.74 3.01
CA ASP A 96 -6.39 -30.61 1.60
C ASP A 96 -4.99 -29.97 1.39
N LEU A 97 -4.40 -29.47 2.48
CA LEU A 97 -3.07 -28.86 2.53
C LEU A 97 -2.03 -29.79 3.20
N ALA A 98 -2.37 -31.06 3.43
CA ALA A 98 -1.56 -32.02 4.19
C ALA A 98 -0.16 -32.23 3.59
N ASP A 99 -0.01 -32.08 2.27
CA ASP A 99 1.28 -32.20 1.57
C ASP A 99 2.26 -31.06 1.91
N ILE A 100 1.75 -29.93 2.40
CA ILE A 100 2.55 -28.75 2.76
C ILE A 100 2.88 -28.77 4.25
N ALA A 101 1.88 -29.08 5.08
CA ALA A 101 2.01 -29.19 6.53
C ALA A 101 0.91 -30.09 7.10
N THR A 102 1.19 -30.76 8.22
CA THR A 102 0.17 -31.59 8.88
C THR A 102 -1.00 -30.74 9.37
N GLN A 103 -2.18 -31.35 9.51
CA GLN A 103 -3.38 -30.65 10.00
C GLN A 103 -3.14 -29.96 11.35
N SER A 104 -2.41 -30.62 12.26
CA SER A 104 -2.05 -30.03 13.57
C SER A 104 -1.22 -28.75 13.41
N ILE A 105 -0.22 -28.75 12.52
CA ILE A 105 0.62 -27.59 12.26
C ILE A 105 -0.20 -26.45 11.61
N ILE A 106 -1.06 -26.78 10.64
CA ILE A 106 -1.93 -25.78 10.00
C ILE A 106 -2.86 -25.14 11.04
N SER A 107 -3.42 -25.94 11.95
CA SER A 107 -4.25 -25.44 13.05
C SER A 107 -3.47 -24.50 13.98
N GLU A 108 -2.23 -24.85 14.35
CA GLU A 108 -1.37 -24.00 15.17
C GLU A 108 -1.05 -22.67 14.47
N ILE A 109 -0.73 -22.71 13.17
CA ILE A 109 -0.49 -21.52 12.35
C ILE A 109 -1.72 -20.61 12.32
N LEU A 110 -2.88 -21.18 11.99
CA LEU A 110 -4.13 -20.42 11.93
C LEU A 110 -4.42 -19.76 13.28
N ASN A 111 -4.19 -20.45 14.39
CA ASN A 111 -4.39 -19.92 15.74
C ASN A 111 -3.25 -18.99 16.22
N GLY A 112 -2.21 -18.76 15.42
CA GLY A 112 -1.06 -17.91 15.77
C GLY A 112 -0.14 -18.50 16.84
N LYS A 113 -0.25 -19.81 17.11
CA LYS A 113 0.65 -20.51 18.05
C LYS A 113 2.00 -20.85 17.41
N ARG A 114 2.07 -20.83 16.08
CA ARG A 114 3.25 -21.17 15.30
C ARG A 114 3.38 -20.26 14.09
N ARG A 115 4.59 -19.75 13.86
CA ARG A 115 4.95 -19.01 12.65
C ARG A 115 5.16 -19.96 11.47
N MET A 116 4.87 -19.50 10.25
CA MET A 116 5.10 -20.29 9.06
C MET A 116 6.60 -20.39 8.75
N THR A 117 7.06 -21.57 8.34
CA THR A 117 8.42 -21.72 7.80
C THR A 117 8.47 -21.27 6.34
N VAL A 118 9.65 -20.92 5.84
CA VAL A 118 9.86 -20.55 4.42
C VAL A 118 9.37 -21.64 3.46
N LYS A 119 9.52 -22.92 3.83
CA LYS A 119 9.02 -24.05 3.03
C LYS A 119 7.49 -24.05 2.95
N GLN A 120 6.81 -23.78 4.07
CA GLN A 120 5.35 -23.69 4.12
C GLN A 120 4.84 -22.49 3.35
N ILE A 121 5.47 -21.32 3.51
CA ILE A 121 5.16 -20.10 2.75
C ILE A 121 5.18 -20.39 1.25
N LYS A 122 6.27 -20.97 0.73
CA LYS A 122 6.38 -21.35 -0.69
C LYS A 122 5.33 -22.38 -1.10
N GLY A 123 5.04 -23.35 -0.22
CA GLY A 123 4.03 -24.38 -0.48
C GLY A 123 2.62 -23.81 -0.59
N PHE A 124 2.21 -22.97 0.36
CA PHE A 124 0.90 -22.33 0.36
C PHE A 124 0.76 -21.35 -0.81
N ALA A 125 1.79 -20.53 -1.07
CA ALA A 125 1.81 -19.64 -2.22
C ALA A 125 1.59 -20.39 -3.54
N LYS A 126 2.29 -21.52 -3.72
CA LYS A 126 2.12 -22.38 -4.91
C LYS A 126 0.73 -23.03 -4.97
N TYR A 127 0.18 -23.48 -3.86
CA TYR A 127 -1.13 -24.13 -3.84
C TYR A 127 -2.28 -23.18 -4.20
N PHE A 128 -2.23 -21.94 -3.71
CA PHE A 128 -3.27 -20.93 -3.95
C PHE A 128 -3.00 -20.05 -5.17
N ASP A 129 -1.91 -20.29 -5.90
CA ASP A 129 -1.47 -19.49 -7.05
C ASP A 129 -1.35 -17.99 -6.72
N VAL A 130 -0.72 -17.68 -5.58
CA VAL A 130 -0.46 -16.30 -5.14
C VAL A 130 1.04 -16.03 -5.02
N PRO A 131 1.50 -14.78 -5.19
CA PRO A 131 2.89 -14.44 -4.95
C PRO A 131 3.36 -14.77 -3.54
N VAL A 132 4.60 -15.21 -3.40
CA VAL A 132 5.17 -15.63 -2.10
C VAL A 132 5.16 -14.49 -1.07
N HIS A 133 5.33 -13.24 -1.51
CA HIS A 133 5.39 -12.07 -0.63
C HIS A 133 4.12 -11.85 0.19
N VAL A 134 2.97 -12.39 -0.24
CA VAL A 134 1.70 -12.29 0.49
C VAL A 134 1.78 -12.99 1.86
N PHE A 135 2.70 -13.94 2.04
CA PHE A 135 2.95 -14.62 3.33
C PHE A 135 4.26 -14.20 4.03
N MET A 136 4.94 -13.14 3.58
CA MET A 136 6.29 -12.77 4.07
C MET A 136 6.32 -11.71 5.18
N ASN A 137 5.18 -11.14 5.58
CA ASN A 137 5.10 -10.14 6.64
C ASN A 137 4.91 -10.82 8.01
N ASP A 138 6.00 -11.19 8.67
CA ASP A 138 5.98 -11.87 9.99
C ASP A 138 6.94 -11.20 10.99
#